data_AF-A0A522RJV2-F1
#
_entry.id   AF-A0A522RJV2-F1
#
_cell.length_a   1.000
_cell.length_b   1.000
_cell.length_c   1.000
_cell.angle_alpha   90.00
_cell.angle_beta   90.00
_cell.angle_gamma   90.00
#
_symmetry.space_group_name_H-M   'P 1'
#
loop_
_entity.id
_entity.type
_entity.pdbx_description
1 polymer ?
#
loop_
_entity_poly.entity_id
_entity_poly.type
_entity_poly.pdbx_seq_one_letter_code
_entity_poly.pdbx_strand_id
1 'polypeptide(L)'
;MKRLWKGLLVCCPAVLLLLSASCRKDPVFQSVVVKGPYPTASFAYVSDTANHLIITFSNTSQNTQSVYWKFGDGTTSDSASPVHTYPASGRYNVTLITRSPAGYSADTTMKIIAAAPAKAGFSTNMSGVWVQFNNTSVSIDSVKWNFGDNTATSDSLAPIHVYSAAGTYPVTLTEYGIGGDTSVLTQTITVNYNCISGGNFGTTDATNWIAWNQQNNNPPVFGYTGDPSFGGTEGCLEFPSFIAPSNGSTNELIYQRIYVQAGKRYQFSAQVKLPAGGSQCYMQFYLSNDPNTWNENNGQSPTQLFMSFNTWHGWGGYSGSGPTVACEGSVTQLVHQFGNYGPYAASNGIYTSSTTGFMYLGMQAGSWEGRSGGSFLVDSVSFVQLP
;
A
#
# COMPACT_ATOMS: atom_id res chain seq x y z
N MET A 1 -27.74 -44.29 -0.94
CA MET A 1 -27.55 -44.29 -2.41
C MET A 1 -28.58 -43.36 -3.05
N LYS A 2 -28.11 -42.52 -3.98
CA LYS A 2 -28.80 -41.61 -4.92
C LYS A 2 -30.26 -42.01 -5.27
N ARG A 3 -31.23 -41.11 -5.45
CA ARG A 3 -31.36 -40.19 -6.59
C ARG A 3 -32.48 -39.12 -6.40
N LEU A 4 -32.21 -37.93 -6.95
CA LEU A 4 -33.15 -36.86 -7.29
C LEU A 4 -34.24 -37.31 -8.30
N TRP A 5 -35.39 -36.62 -8.36
CA TRP A 5 -35.74 -35.68 -9.46
C TRP A 5 -37.09 -34.96 -9.22
N LYS A 6 -37.15 -33.77 -9.82
CA LYS A 6 -38.15 -32.70 -9.78
C LYS A 6 -39.59 -33.14 -10.11
N GLY A 7 -40.56 -32.64 -9.35
CA GLY A 7 -41.98 -32.64 -9.69
C GLY A 7 -42.45 -31.22 -9.97
N LEU A 8 -42.61 -30.92 -11.24
CA LEU A 8 -43.18 -29.71 -11.82
C LEU A 8 -44.56 -29.40 -11.18
N LEU A 9 -44.71 -28.27 -10.49
CA LEU A 9 -46.01 -27.80 -10.02
C LEU A 9 -46.80 -27.30 -11.23
N VAL A 10 -47.51 -28.21 -11.91
CA VAL A 10 -48.43 -27.86 -13.00
C VAL A 10 -49.68 -27.24 -12.39
N CYS A 11 -49.93 -26.00 -12.83
CA CYS A 11 -51.06 -25.16 -12.52
C CYS A 11 -52.38 -25.89 -12.86
N CYS A 12 -53.21 -26.17 -11.85
CA CYS A 12 -54.58 -26.62 -12.07
C CYS A 12 -55.49 -25.39 -12.02
N PRO A 13 -56.21 -25.02 -13.10
CA PRO A 13 -57.21 -23.97 -13.01
C PRO A 13 -58.42 -24.49 -12.22
N ALA A 14 -58.94 -23.68 -11.30
CA ALA A 14 -60.11 -24.01 -10.51
C ALA A 14 -61.32 -24.26 -11.42
N VAL A 15 -61.85 -25.48 -11.42
CA VAL A 15 -63.04 -25.88 -12.18
C VAL A 15 -64.27 -25.66 -11.32
N LEU A 16 -65.12 -24.70 -11.68
CA LEU A 16 -66.42 -24.48 -11.04
C LEU A 16 -67.43 -25.47 -11.66
N LEU A 17 -67.87 -26.49 -10.89
CA LEU A 17 -68.92 -27.41 -11.31
C LEU A 17 -70.31 -26.81 -11.08
N LEU A 18 -71.06 -26.58 -12.16
CA LEU A 18 -72.50 -26.32 -12.10
C LEU A 18 -73.24 -27.62 -12.41
N LEU A 19 -73.99 -28.14 -11.42
CA LEU A 19 -74.79 -29.35 -11.57
C LEU A 19 -76.21 -28.98 -12.03
N SER A 20 -76.55 -29.27 -13.29
CA SER A 20 -77.94 -29.36 -13.74
C SER A 20 -78.35 -30.83 -13.82
N ALA A 21 -79.27 -31.25 -12.95
CA ALA A 21 -79.80 -32.60 -12.96
C ALA A 21 -80.72 -32.79 -14.17
N SER A 22 -80.28 -33.57 -15.17
CA SER A 22 -81.15 -34.09 -16.23
C SER A 22 -81.05 -35.61 -16.30
N CYS A 23 -82.18 -36.25 -16.54
CA CYS A 23 -82.33 -37.70 -16.52
C CYS A 23 -82.07 -38.29 -17.91
N ARG A 24 -80.80 -38.35 -18.35
CA ARG A 24 -80.37 -39.16 -19.50
C ARG A 24 -78.88 -39.52 -19.40
N LYS A 25 -78.57 -40.70 -19.97
CA LYS A 25 -77.26 -41.39 -20.04
C LYS A 25 -76.07 -40.45 -20.23
N ASP A 26 -75.01 -40.80 -19.49
CA ASP A 26 -73.66 -40.28 -19.48
C ASP A 26 -73.51 -38.80 -19.08
N PRO A 27 -72.88 -38.50 -17.92
CA PRO A 27 -72.46 -37.13 -17.65
C PRO A 27 -71.37 -36.75 -18.66
N VAL A 28 -71.76 -36.00 -19.69
CA VAL A 28 -70.80 -35.29 -20.53
C VAL A 28 -70.22 -34.17 -19.68
N PHE A 29 -69.01 -34.39 -19.14
CA PHE A 29 -68.24 -33.34 -18.51
C PHE A 29 -67.71 -32.40 -19.58
N GLN A 30 -68.41 -31.29 -19.83
CA GLN A 30 -67.88 -30.22 -20.65
C GLN A 30 -67.09 -29.27 -19.73
N SER A 31 -65.76 -29.42 -19.71
CA SER A 31 -64.90 -28.44 -19.04
C SER A 31 -64.95 -27.13 -19.82
N VAL A 32 -65.66 -26.12 -19.29
CA VAL A 32 -65.55 -24.75 -19.79
C VAL A 32 -64.28 -24.15 -19.20
N VAL A 33 -63.20 -24.09 -20.00
CA VAL A 33 -62.03 -23.29 -19.64
C VAL A 33 -62.42 -21.82 -19.82
N VAL A 34 -62.55 -21.09 -18.73
CA VAL A 34 -62.70 -19.63 -18.78
C VAL A 34 -61.36 -19.06 -19.27
N LYS A 35 -61.25 -18.82 -20.58
CA LYS A 35 -60.06 -18.23 -21.19
C LYS A 35 -60.06 -16.73 -20.90
N GLY A 36 -59.42 -16.33 -19.81
CA GLY A 36 -59.17 -14.91 -19.49
C GLY A 36 -58.01 -14.31 -20.31
N PRO A 37 -57.83 -12.97 -20.27
CA PRO A 37 -56.71 -12.31 -20.93
C PRO A 37 -55.37 -12.68 -20.28
N TYR A 38 -54.29 -12.69 -21.08
CA TYR A 38 -52.92 -12.84 -20.57
C TYR A 38 -52.49 -11.55 -19.85
N PRO A 39 -51.76 -11.65 -18.72
CA PRO A 39 -51.20 -10.49 -18.06
C PRO A 39 -50.02 -9.93 -18.86
N THR A 40 -49.79 -8.64 -18.75
CA THR A 40 -48.49 -8.03 -19.09
C THR A 40 -47.73 -7.78 -17.80
N ALA A 41 -46.41 -7.70 -17.88
CA ALA A 41 -45.55 -7.29 -16.77
C ALA A 41 -44.80 -6.02 -17.19
N SER A 42 -45.03 -4.92 -16.49
CA SER A 42 -44.40 -3.63 -16.76
C SER A 42 -44.35 -2.81 -15.48
N PHE A 43 -43.28 -2.05 -15.31
CA PHE A 43 -43.14 -1.12 -14.20
C PHE A 43 -42.27 0.08 -14.56
N ALA A 44 -42.44 1.15 -13.78
CA ALA A 44 -41.55 2.30 -13.71
C ALA A 44 -40.97 2.41 -12.30
N TYR A 45 -39.93 3.22 -12.14
CA TYR A 45 -39.35 3.49 -10.82
C TYR A 45 -38.84 4.93 -10.74
N VAL A 46 -38.74 5.44 -9.52
CA VAL A 46 -38.14 6.74 -9.20
C VAL A 46 -37.25 6.56 -7.98
N SER A 47 -36.01 7.05 -8.07
CA SER A 47 -35.11 7.13 -6.91
C SER A 47 -35.47 8.33 -6.05
N ASP A 48 -35.49 8.13 -4.73
CA ASP A 48 -35.69 9.22 -3.78
C ASP A 48 -34.55 10.26 -3.91
N THR A 49 -34.87 11.53 -3.74
CA THR A 49 -33.93 12.64 -3.96
C THR A 49 -33.04 12.94 -2.75
N ALA A 50 -33.45 12.53 -1.54
CA ALA A 50 -32.67 12.71 -0.31
C ALA A 50 -31.81 11.47 -0.01
N ASN A 51 -32.33 10.28 -0.31
CA ASN A 51 -31.63 9.03 -0.16
C ASN A 51 -31.85 8.14 -1.38
N HIS A 52 -30.97 8.26 -2.37
CA HIS A 52 -30.97 7.49 -3.61
C HIS A 52 -30.84 5.96 -3.46
N LEU A 53 -30.70 5.43 -2.24
CA LEU A 53 -30.86 4.00 -1.94
C LEU A 53 -32.33 3.58 -1.79
N ILE A 54 -33.25 4.54 -1.61
CA ILE A 54 -34.69 4.32 -1.55
C ILE A 54 -35.26 4.47 -2.96
N ILE A 55 -35.88 3.39 -3.46
CA ILE A 55 -36.49 3.33 -4.79
C ILE A 55 -38.00 3.09 -4.64
N THR A 56 -38.80 3.96 -5.24
CA THR A 56 -40.25 3.78 -5.34
C THR A 56 -40.59 3.14 -6.68
N PHE A 57 -41.23 1.97 -6.64
CA PHE A 57 -41.67 1.26 -7.83
C PHE A 57 -43.14 1.53 -8.12
N SER A 58 -43.48 1.68 -9.40
CA SER A 58 -44.83 1.86 -9.90
C SER A 58 -45.18 0.74 -10.88
N ASN A 59 -46.06 -0.16 -10.47
CA ASN A 59 -46.56 -1.22 -11.36
C ASN A 59 -47.49 -0.63 -12.44
N THR A 60 -47.18 -0.92 -13.70
CA THR A 60 -47.94 -0.49 -14.89
C THR A 60 -48.47 -1.68 -15.70
N SER A 61 -48.50 -2.86 -15.07
CA SER A 61 -48.96 -4.12 -15.66
C SER A 61 -50.46 -4.12 -15.92
N GLN A 62 -50.89 -4.90 -16.91
CA GLN A 62 -52.29 -5.06 -17.28
C GLN A 62 -52.78 -6.50 -17.05
N ASN A 63 -54.09 -6.66 -16.89
CA ASN A 63 -54.76 -7.97 -16.73
C ASN A 63 -54.18 -8.85 -15.59
N THR A 64 -53.70 -8.22 -14.51
CA THR A 64 -53.07 -8.90 -13.37
C THR A 64 -53.99 -8.94 -12.15
N GLN A 65 -53.97 -10.05 -11.41
CA GLN A 65 -54.63 -10.27 -10.12
C GLN A 65 -53.64 -10.12 -8.95
N SER A 66 -52.41 -10.60 -9.13
CA SER A 66 -51.37 -10.56 -8.11
C SER A 66 -50.01 -10.26 -8.72
N VAL A 67 -49.13 -9.67 -7.93
CA VAL A 67 -47.76 -9.36 -8.32
C VAL A 67 -46.76 -9.91 -7.31
N TYR A 68 -45.53 -10.13 -7.77
CA TYR A 68 -44.42 -10.57 -6.97
C TYR A 68 -43.13 -9.90 -7.46
N TRP A 69 -42.47 -9.17 -6.57
CA TRP A 69 -41.24 -8.44 -6.85
C TRP A 69 -40.04 -9.21 -6.33
N LYS A 70 -38.96 -9.21 -7.12
CA LYS A 70 -37.62 -9.59 -6.69
C LYS A 70 -36.71 -8.39 -6.92
N PHE A 71 -36.13 -7.83 -5.87
CA PHE A 71 -35.34 -6.61 -5.98
C PHE A 71 -33.88 -6.86 -6.41
N GLY A 72 -33.45 -8.12 -6.47
CA GLY A 72 -32.10 -8.49 -6.89
C GLY A 72 -31.04 -8.40 -5.79
N ASP A 73 -31.44 -8.02 -4.57
CA ASP A 73 -30.62 -8.04 -3.34
C ASP A 73 -30.99 -9.22 -2.40
N GLY A 74 -31.82 -10.15 -2.89
CA GLY A 74 -32.35 -11.27 -2.12
C GLY A 74 -33.68 -11.00 -1.42
N THR A 75 -34.17 -9.76 -1.42
CA THR A 75 -35.47 -9.39 -0.85
C THR A 75 -36.58 -9.35 -1.90
N THR A 76 -37.83 -9.42 -1.43
CA THR A 76 -39.03 -9.59 -2.27
C THR A 76 -40.23 -8.83 -1.71
N SER A 77 -41.26 -8.60 -2.53
CA SER A 77 -42.51 -7.96 -2.09
C SER A 77 -43.72 -8.42 -2.91
N ASP A 78 -44.90 -8.46 -2.28
CA ASP A 78 -46.18 -8.72 -2.94
C ASP A 78 -47.02 -7.44 -3.10
N SER A 79 -46.49 -6.28 -2.69
CA SER A 79 -47.17 -4.99 -2.82
C SER A 79 -47.34 -4.63 -4.30
N ALA A 80 -48.48 -4.01 -4.63
CA ALA A 80 -48.74 -3.54 -5.99
C ALA A 80 -47.65 -2.58 -6.48
N SER A 81 -47.25 -1.63 -5.63
CA SER A 81 -46.23 -0.62 -5.93
C SER A 81 -45.37 -0.41 -4.67
N PRO A 82 -44.30 -1.20 -4.46
CA PRO A 82 -43.48 -1.13 -3.26
C PRO A 82 -42.52 0.06 -3.25
N VAL A 83 -42.18 0.51 -2.05
CA VAL A 83 -40.97 1.30 -1.79
C VAL A 83 -39.94 0.35 -1.21
N HIS A 84 -38.73 0.35 -1.76
CA HIS A 84 -37.64 -0.52 -1.33
C HIS A 84 -36.39 0.27 -1.01
N THR A 85 -35.70 -0.09 0.07
CA THR A 85 -34.43 0.54 0.47
C THR A 85 -33.31 -0.47 0.30
N TYR A 86 -32.37 -0.18 -0.60
CA TYR A 86 -31.21 -1.02 -0.83
C TYR A 86 -30.16 -0.83 0.27
N PRO A 87 -29.50 -1.90 0.74
CA PRO A 87 -28.52 -1.81 1.81
C PRO A 87 -27.17 -1.22 1.37
N ALA A 88 -26.87 -1.21 0.07
CA ALA A 88 -25.62 -0.70 -0.47
C ALA A 88 -25.82 -0.07 -1.85
N SER A 89 -24.87 0.79 -2.25
CA SER A 89 -24.85 1.30 -3.62
C SER A 89 -24.54 0.16 -4.60
N GLY A 90 -25.30 0.06 -5.69
CA GLY A 90 -25.15 -1.05 -6.62
C GLY A 90 -26.08 -1.00 -7.83
N ARG A 91 -25.81 -1.92 -8.75
CA ARG A 91 -26.64 -2.20 -9.92
C ARG A 91 -27.47 -3.45 -9.64
N TYR A 92 -28.78 -3.30 -9.57
CA TYR A 92 -29.71 -4.36 -9.15
C TYR A 92 -30.61 -4.77 -10.31
N ASN A 93 -30.82 -6.07 -10.50
CA ASN A 93 -31.77 -6.60 -11.48
C ASN A 93 -33.12 -6.82 -10.81
N VAL A 94 -34.04 -5.87 -10.98
CA VAL A 94 -35.39 -5.95 -10.39
C VAL A 94 -36.30 -6.68 -11.35
N THR A 95 -36.96 -7.73 -10.85
CA THR A 95 -37.92 -8.53 -11.61
C THR A 95 -39.31 -8.39 -11.02
N LEU A 96 -40.28 -8.03 -11.87
CA LEU A 96 -41.70 -8.04 -11.55
C LEU A 96 -42.34 -9.25 -12.23
N ILE A 97 -43.01 -10.09 -11.44
CA ILE A 97 -43.79 -11.24 -11.91
C ILE A 97 -45.27 -10.93 -11.66
N THR A 98 -46.10 -11.09 -12.67
CA THR A 98 -47.54 -10.87 -12.61
C THR A 98 -48.31 -12.15 -12.88
N ARG A 99 -49.50 -12.26 -12.29
CA ARG A 99 -50.40 -13.41 -12.49
C ARG A 99 -51.82 -12.94 -12.70
N SER A 100 -52.45 -13.41 -13.78
CA SER A 100 -53.85 -13.10 -14.11
C SER A 100 -54.84 -13.96 -13.32
N PRO A 101 -56.13 -13.55 -13.22
CA PRO A 101 -57.18 -14.36 -12.61
C PRO A 101 -57.38 -15.73 -13.27
N ALA A 102 -57.09 -15.84 -14.58
CA ALA A 102 -57.17 -17.10 -15.32
C ALA A 102 -55.96 -18.02 -15.11
N GLY A 103 -54.99 -17.61 -14.28
CA GLY A 103 -53.84 -18.41 -13.90
C GLY A 103 -52.60 -18.27 -14.79
N TYR A 104 -52.65 -17.43 -15.85
CA TYR A 104 -51.48 -17.12 -16.67
C TYR A 104 -50.51 -16.18 -15.94
N SER A 105 -49.22 -16.26 -16.26
CA SER A 105 -48.15 -15.43 -15.70
C SER A 105 -47.35 -14.70 -16.77
N ALA A 106 -46.78 -13.56 -16.41
CA ALA A 106 -45.78 -12.83 -17.20
C ALA A 106 -44.73 -12.24 -16.26
N ASP A 107 -43.55 -11.93 -16.77
CA ASP A 107 -42.48 -11.30 -16.01
C ASP A 107 -41.69 -10.29 -16.85
N THR A 108 -41.06 -9.35 -16.17
CA THR A 108 -40.14 -8.37 -16.76
C THR A 108 -39.01 -8.06 -15.79
N THR A 109 -37.81 -7.80 -16.32
CA THR A 109 -36.62 -7.46 -15.53
C THR A 109 -36.02 -6.16 -16.03
N MET A 110 -35.73 -5.23 -15.12
CA MET A 110 -34.98 -4.00 -15.40
C MET A 110 -33.76 -3.91 -14.50
N LYS A 111 -32.63 -3.46 -15.07
CA LYS A 111 -31.45 -3.08 -14.28
C LYS A 111 -31.64 -1.66 -13.77
N ILE A 112 -31.61 -1.48 -12.47
CA ILE A 112 -31.68 -0.18 -11.82
C ILE A 112 -30.39 0.12 -11.06
N ILE A 113 -30.14 1.40 -10.79
CA ILE A 113 -29.04 1.87 -9.96
C ILE A 113 -29.66 2.45 -8.69
N ALA A 114 -29.30 1.88 -7.55
CA ALA A 114 -29.55 2.48 -6.23
C ALA A 114 -28.18 2.86 -5.68
N ALA A 115 -27.93 4.15 -5.48
CA ALA A 115 -26.58 4.62 -5.18
C ALA A 115 -26.60 5.90 -4.35
N ALA A 116 -25.97 5.87 -3.18
CA ALA A 116 -25.70 7.09 -2.42
C ALA A 116 -24.77 8.03 -3.22
N PRO A 117 -24.76 9.35 -2.95
CA PRO A 117 -23.87 10.29 -3.61
C PRO A 117 -22.39 9.87 -3.54
N ALA A 118 -21.67 10.05 -4.64
CA ALA A 118 -20.24 9.83 -4.73
C ALA A 118 -19.51 10.71 -3.71
N LYS A 119 -18.56 10.12 -3.01
CA LYS A 119 -17.75 10.83 -2.02
C LYS A 119 -16.32 10.33 -2.10
N ALA A 120 -15.50 11.14 -2.76
CA ALA A 120 -14.09 10.87 -2.93
C ALA A 120 -13.39 10.88 -1.56
N GLY A 121 -12.53 9.89 -1.36
CA GLY A 121 -11.78 9.68 -0.14
C GLY A 121 -10.49 8.91 -0.43
N PHE A 122 -9.41 9.29 0.24
CA PHE A 122 -8.19 8.49 0.24
C PHE A 122 -7.34 8.67 1.49
N SER A 123 -6.41 7.74 1.68
CA SER A 123 -5.30 7.83 2.63
C SER A 123 -3.98 7.49 1.94
N THR A 124 -2.85 7.85 2.58
CA THR A 124 -1.51 7.58 2.05
C THR A 124 -0.67 6.77 3.04
N ASN A 125 0.24 5.96 2.51
CA ASN A 125 1.37 5.38 3.24
C ASN A 125 2.65 5.79 2.51
N MET A 126 3.62 6.36 3.24
CA MET A 126 4.77 7.04 2.66
C MET A 126 6.09 6.45 3.15
N SER A 127 7.06 6.33 2.24
CA SER A 127 8.45 5.97 2.52
C SER A 127 9.36 6.86 1.66
N GLY A 128 9.80 7.99 2.23
CA GLY A 128 10.53 9.03 1.49
C GLY A 128 9.70 9.58 0.34
N VAL A 129 10.22 9.45 -0.90
CA VAL A 129 9.53 9.86 -2.14
C VAL A 129 8.52 8.85 -2.69
N TRP A 130 8.41 7.67 -2.07
CA TRP A 130 7.44 6.64 -2.45
C TRP A 130 6.15 6.84 -1.68
N VAL A 131 5.04 7.01 -2.40
CA VAL A 131 3.71 7.19 -1.81
C VAL A 131 2.76 6.15 -2.37
N GLN A 132 2.24 5.29 -1.50
CA GLN A 132 1.12 4.41 -1.79
C GLN A 132 -0.19 5.13 -1.46
N PHE A 133 -1.08 5.23 -2.43
CA PHE A 133 -2.42 5.78 -2.25
C PHE A 133 -3.42 4.65 -2.06
N ASN A 134 -4.29 4.79 -1.06
CA ASN A 134 -5.39 3.86 -0.79
C ASN A 134 -6.70 4.60 -0.97
N ASN A 135 -7.50 4.18 -1.96
CA ASN A 135 -8.84 4.73 -2.17
C ASN A 135 -9.78 4.31 -1.02
N THR A 136 -10.49 5.28 -0.45
CA THR A 136 -11.53 5.10 0.58
C THR A 136 -12.85 5.73 0.17
N SER A 137 -13.06 5.89 -1.15
CA SER A 137 -14.26 6.49 -1.73
C SER A 137 -15.46 5.55 -1.64
N VAL A 138 -16.67 6.09 -1.76
CA VAL A 138 -17.93 5.33 -1.67
C VAL A 138 -18.83 5.60 -2.86
N SER A 139 -19.60 4.59 -3.27
CA SER A 139 -20.42 4.60 -4.49
C SER A 139 -19.60 4.70 -5.78
N ILE A 140 -18.38 4.14 -5.78
CA ILE A 140 -17.40 4.23 -6.87
C ILE A 140 -17.77 3.38 -8.11
N ASP A 141 -17.57 3.93 -9.31
CA ASP A 141 -17.53 3.19 -10.58
C ASP A 141 -16.11 3.18 -11.15
N SER A 142 -15.47 4.35 -11.19
CA SER A 142 -14.06 4.49 -11.59
C SER A 142 -13.40 5.69 -10.92
N VAL A 143 -12.07 5.76 -10.95
CA VAL A 143 -11.28 6.85 -10.37
C VAL A 143 -10.24 7.36 -11.33
N LYS A 144 -9.78 8.58 -11.08
CA LYS A 144 -8.63 9.18 -11.74
C LYS A 144 -7.82 9.98 -10.75
N TRP A 145 -6.53 9.66 -10.67
CA TRP A 145 -5.56 10.31 -9.80
C TRP A 145 -4.71 11.30 -10.59
N ASN A 146 -4.51 12.48 -10.02
CA ASN A 146 -3.47 13.43 -10.40
C ASN A 146 -2.57 13.65 -9.18
N PHE A 147 -1.28 13.35 -9.31
CA PHE A 147 -0.32 13.42 -8.21
C PHE A 147 0.21 14.83 -7.94
N GLY A 148 -0.14 15.83 -8.76
CA GLY A 148 0.23 17.22 -8.51
C GLY A 148 1.69 17.59 -8.86
N ASP A 149 2.43 16.69 -9.51
CA ASP A 149 3.85 16.86 -9.90
C ASP A 149 4.06 16.88 -11.43
N ASN A 150 2.99 17.04 -12.20
CA ASN A 150 2.96 17.01 -13.67
C ASN A 150 3.34 15.66 -14.31
N THR A 151 3.33 14.57 -13.54
CA THR A 151 3.46 13.22 -14.08
C THR A 151 2.12 12.71 -14.63
N ALA A 152 2.14 11.53 -15.27
CA ALA A 152 0.95 10.91 -15.83
C ALA A 152 -0.08 10.56 -14.75
N THR A 153 -1.38 10.71 -15.08
CA THR A 153 -2.48 10.30 -14.21
C THR A 153 -2.59 8.79 -14.09
N SER A 154 -3.30 8.31 -13.06
CA SER A 154 -3.57 6.88 -12.86
C SER A 154 -5.06 6.60 -12.67
N ASP A 155 -5.55 5.49 -13.23
CA ASP A 155 -6.93 5.00 -13.03
C ASP A 155 -6.98 3.80 -12.05
N SER A 156 -5.84 3.47 -11.43
CA SER A 156 -5.77 2.39 -10.43
C SER A 156 -6.52 2.77 -9.15
N LEU A 157 -7.17 1.80 -8.49
CA LEU A 157 -7.78 2.00 -7.17
C LEU A 157 -6.74 2.17 -6.05
N ALA A 158 -5.52 1.68 -6.25
CA ALA A 158 -4.44 1.79 -5.27
C ALA A 158 -3.09 2.01 -5.97
N PRO A 159 -2.85 3.21 -6.56
CA PRO A 159 -1.60 3.48 -7.24
C PRO A 159 -0.45 3.66 -6.25
N ILE A 160 0.75 3.28 -6.71
CA ILE A 160 2.01 3.66 -6.09
C ILE A 160 2.63 4.73 -6.99
N HIS A 161 3.02 5.85 -6.41
CA HIS A 161 3.67 6.95 -7.13
C HIS A 161 5.01 7.29 -6.51
N VAL A 162 5.95 7.74 -7.35
CA VAL A 162 7.30 8.15 -6.95
C VAL A 162 7.50 9.58 -7.34
N TYR A 163 7.67 10.45 -6.36
CA TYR A 163 7.93 11.87 -6.60
C TYR A 163 9.39 12.11 -6.94
N SER A 164 9.63 13.01 -7.90
CA SER A 164 11.01 13.36 -8.28
C SER A 164 11.63 14.43 -7.37
N ALA A 165 10.86 15.08 -6.50
CA ALA A 165 11.37 16.06 -5.56
C ALA A 165 10.67 15.89 -4.21
N ALA A 166 11.33 16.38 -3.16
CA ALA A 166 10.62 16.68 -1.93
C ALA A 166 9.87 17.99 -2.11
N GLY A 167 8.75 18.11 -1.44
CA GLY A 167 7.86 19.24 -1.58
C GLY A 167 6.45 18.90 -1.17
N THR A 168 5.58 19.88 -1.35
CA THR A 168 4.15 19.72 -1.13
C THR A 168 3.44 19.57 -2.46
N TYR A 169 2.66 18.51 -2.61
CA TYR A 169 1.98 18.16 -3.84
C TYR A 169 0.47 18.19 -3.64
N PRO A 170 -0.30 18.94 -4.46
CA PRO A 170 -1.75 18.90 -4.41
C PRO A 170 -2.25 17.66 -5.15
N VAL A 171 -2.46 16.57 -4.41
CA VAL A 171 -2.97 15.32 -4.98
C VAL A 171 -4.47 15.41 -5.14
N THR A 172 -4.98 15.21 -6.35
CA THR A 172 -6.40 15.22 -6.66
C THR A 172 -6.87 13.81 -7.03
N LEU A 173 -7.86 13.32 -6.30
CA LEU A 173 -8.66 12.14 -6.65
C LEU A 173 -9.99 12.60 -7.24
N THR A 174 -10.25 12.25 -8.50
CA THR A 174 -11.56 12.35 -9.13
C THR A 174 -12.23 10.98 -9.08
N GLU A 175 -13.34 10.88 -8.38
CA GLU A 175 -14.22 9.71 -8.36
C GLU A 175 -15.40 9.92 -9.31
N TYR A 176 -15.66 8.93 -10.14
CA TYR A 176 -16.88 8.82 -10.92
C TYR A 176 -17.80 7.81 -10.24
N GLY A 177 -18.95 8.29 -9.75
CA GLY A 177 -19.91 7.50 -9.01
C GLY A 177 -20.73 6.57 -9.90
N ILE A 178 -21.17 5.45 -9.33
CA ILE A 178 -22.04 4.48 -10.00
C ILE A 178 -23.41 5.08 -10.37
N GLY A 179 -23.81 6.15 -9.68
CA GLY A 179 -25.00 6.96 -9.98
C GLY A 179 -24.82 7.94 -11.16
N GLY A 180 -23.61 8.07 -11.70
CA GLY A 180 -23.26 9.01 -12.78
C GLY A 180 -22.84 10.39 -12.29
N ASP A 181 -22.82 10.61 -10.98
CA ASP A 181 -22.28 11.81 -10.35
C ASP A 181 -20.75 11.75 -10.24
N THR A 182 -20.13 12.88 -9.90
CA THR A 182 -18.68 13.00 -9.79
C THR A 182 -18.31 13.68 -8.48
N SER A 183 -17.32 13.15 -7.78
CA SER A 183 -16.77 13.70 -6.55
C SER A 183 -15.29 13.97 -6.73
N VAL A 184 -14.82 15.12 -6.25
CA VAL A 184 -13.41 15.51 -6.37
C VAL A 184 -12.87 15.85 -4.99
N LEU A 185 -11.75 15.25 -4.64
CA LEU A 185 -11.02 15.53 -3.41
C LEU A 185 -9.59 15.91 -3.74
N THR A 186 -9.14 17.07 -3.26
CA THR A 186 -7.74 17.48 -3.31
C THR A 186 -7.18 17.55 -1.90
N GLN A 187 -6.07 16.86 -1.66
CA GLN A 187 -5.31 16.97 -0.40
C GLN A 187 -3.85 17.29 -0.71
N THR A 188 -3.25 18.15 0.12
CA THR A 188 -1.82 18.44 0.05
C THR A 188 -1.04 17.35 0.75
N ILE A 189 -0.16 16.66 0.01
CA ILE A 189 0.75 15.64 0.55
C ILE A 189 2.16 16.23 0.62
N THR A 190 2.77 16.19 1.81
CA THR A 190 4.16 16.61 2.01
C THR A 190 5.08 15.40 1.83
N VAL A 191 5.91 15.44 0.80
CA VAL A 191 6.91 14.43 0.48
C VAL A 191 8.27 14.96 0.94
N ASN A 192 9.00 14.16 1.72
CA ASN A 192 10.31 14.55 2.25
C ASN A 192 11.44 13.75 1.59
N TYR A 193 12.59 14.39 1.37
CA TYR A 193 13.79 13.78 0.79
C TYR A 193 14.67 13.07 1.84
N ASN A 194 14.05 12.56 2.90
CA ASN A 194 14.75 11.63 3.78
C ASN A 194 14.82 10.30 3.06
N CYS A 195 15.97 10.06 2.42
CA CYS A 195 16.21 8.82 1.71
C CYS A 195 16.35 7.63 2.67
N ILE A 196 16.61 7.92 3.95
CA ILE A 196 16.76 6.95 5.04
C ILE A 196 15.51 6.98 5.92
N SER A 197 15.01 5.80 6.29
CA SER A 197 14.02 5.63 7.36
C SER A 197 14.71 5.01 8.59
N GLY A 198 14.47 5.54 9.78
CA GLY A 198 15.07 5.04 11.03
C GLY A 198 16.50 5.51 11.31
N GLY A 199 16.79 6.79 11.08
CA GLY A 199 18.11 7.41 11.27
C GLY A 199 18.52 7.72 12.72
N ASN A 200 17.62 7.50 13.68
CA ASN A 200 17.83 7.76 15.11
C ASN A 200 18.02 6.46 15.93
N PHE A 201 18.20 5.32 15.24
CA PHE A 201 18.47 3.99 15.79
C PHE A 201 17.74 3.59 17.08
N GLY A 202 16.48 4.01 17.23
CA GLY A 202 15.57 3.47 18.24
C GLY A 202 15.23 2.00 17.94
N THR A 203 14.74 1.26 18.94
CA THR A 203 14.35 -0.15 18.75
C THR A 203 13.24 -0.34 17.70
N THR A 204 12.38 0.66 17.51
CA THR A 204 11.34 0.69 16.46
C THR A 204 11.91 0.84 15.05
N ASP A 205 13.10 1.42 14.92
CA ASP A 205 13.73 1.75 13.63
C ASP A 205 14.50 0.57 13.03
N ALA A 206 14.79 -0.46 13.84
CA ALA A 206 15.52 -1.67 13.43
C ALA A 206 14.88 -2.38 12.22
N THR A 207 13.56 -2.29 12.05
CA THR A 207 12.84 -2.93 10.93
C THR A 207 13.18 -2.32 9.56
N ASN A 208 13.74 -1.11 9.55
CA ASN A 208 14.10 -0.39 8.34
C ASN A 208 15.52 -0.72 7.83
N TRP A 209 16.31 -1.44 8.64
CA TRP A 209 17.69 -1.82 8.36
C TRP A 209 17.82 -3.34 8.28
N ILE A 210 18.61 -3.82 7.33
CA ILE A 210 18.93 -5.25 7.21
C ILE A 210 20.34 -5.44 7.73
N ALA A 211 20.50 -6.33 8.72
CA ALA A 211 21.79 -6.70 9.27
C ALA A 211 22.37 -7.93 8.55
N TRP A 212 23.66 -7.86 8.26
CA TRP A 212 24.46 -8.97 7.77
C TRP A 212 25.64 -9.19 8.72
N ASN A 213 25.73 -10.40 9.25
CA ASN A 213 26.67 -10.74 10.31
C ASN A 213 27.63 -11.86 9.84
N GLN A 214 28.93 -11.56 9.79
CA GLN A 214 29.96 -12.59 9.58
C GLN A 214 30.36 -13.32 10.88
N GLN A 215 30.33 -12.62 12.01
CA GLN A 215 30.63 -13.16 13.34
C GLN A 215 29.39 -13.81 13.94
N ASN A 216 29.11 -15.06 13.53
CA ASN A 216 28.02 -15.87 14.07
C ASN A 216 27.87 -15.67 15.60
N ASN A 217 26.74 -15.06 16.01
CA ASN A 217 26.26 -14.80 17.39
C ASN A 217 26.48 -13.42 18.01
N ASN A 218 26.98 -12.41 17.29
CA ASN A 218 27.04 -11.04 17.82
C ASN A 218 26.54 -10.01 16.80
N PRO A 219 25.23 -9.91 16.52
CA PRO A 219 24.74 -8.96 15.52
C PRO A 219 24.77 -7.51 16.04
N PRO A 220 24.74 -6.52 15.14
CA PRO A 220 24.53 -5.13 15.54
C PRO A 220 23.23 -4.98 16.33
N VAL A 221 23.27 -4.23 17.42
CA VAL A 221 22.14 -4.01 18.31
C VAL A 221 21.61 -2.59 18.14
N PHE A 222 20.29 -2.46 17.95
CA PHE A 222 19.61 -1.17 17.88
C PHE A 222 19.04 -0.80 19.26
N GLY A 223 19.20 0.45 19.68
CA GLY A 223 18.60 1.01 20.89
C GLY A 223 19.62 1.53 21.91
N TYR A 224 19.17 1.82 23.13
CA TYR A 224 20.05 2.42 24.13
C TYR A 224 21.07 1.44 24.71
N THR A 225 22.33 1.63 24.38
CA THR A 225 23.45 0.84 24.89
C THR A 225 24.20 1.63 25.96
N GLY A 226 23.61 1.74 27.16
CA GLY A 226 24.31 2.06 28.42
C GLY A 226 25.11 3.37 28.59
N ASP A 227 25.32 4.20 27.56
CA ASP A 227 26.12 5.43 27.64
C ASP A 227 25.23 6.69 27.49
N PRO A 228 24.69 7.23 28.60
CA PRO A 228 23.84 8.42 28.58
C PRO A 228 24.60 9.73 28.31
N SER A 229 25.94 9.71 28.13
CA SER A 229 26.74 10.92 27.97
C SER A 229 26.80 11.47 26.53
N PHE A 230 26.08 10.85 25.59
CA PHE A 230 26.11 11.20 24.16
C PHE A 230 25.27 12.43 23.79
N GLY A 231 24.40 12.95 24.67
CA GLY A 231 23.58 14.14 24.39
C GLY A 231 22.61 14.02 23.19
N GLY A 232 22.60 12.89 22.48
CA GLY A 232 21.57 12.49 21.53
C GLY A 232 20.31 12.09 22.28
N THR A 233 19.15 12.42 21.73
CA THR A 233 17.85 12.21 22.40
C THR A 233 17.26 10.81 22.19
N GLU A 234 17.83 9.94 21.36
CA GLU A 234 17.20 8.68 20.91
C GLU A 234 18.28 7.59 20.67
N GLY A 235 17.90 6.30 20.55
CA GLY A 235 18.79 5.13 20.70
C GLY A 235 20.03 5.07 19.78
N CYS A 236 21.03 4.28 20.17
CA CYS A 236 22.29 4.12 19.42
C CYS A 236 22.27 2.83 18.60
N LEU A 237 22.98 2.79 17.48
CA LEU A 237 23.38 1.53 16.86
C LEU A 237 24.73 1.11 17.45
N GLU A 238 24.79 -0.07 18.07
CA GLU A 238 26.03 -0.67 18.55
C GLU A 238 26.48 -1.76 17.57
N PHE A 239 27.66 -1.58 16.98
CA PHE A 239 28.42 -2.68 16.42
C PHE A 239 29.33 -3.23 17.51
N PRO A 240 29.20 -4.51 17.89
CA PRO A 240 29.92 -5.08 19.01
C PRO A 240 31.43 -5.14 18.77
N SER A 241 32.18 -5.48 19.82
CA SER A 241 33.64 -5.61 19.70
C SER A 241 34.05 -6.70 18.71
N PHE A 242 34.98 -6.37 17.83
CA PHE A 242 35.47 -7.27 16.80
C PHE A 242 36.76 -7.98 17.23
N ILE A 243 36.90 -9.25 16.85
CA ILE A 243 38.13 -10.03 17.02
C ILE A 243 38.51 -10.59 15.65
N ALA A 244 39.50 -9.98 15.01
CA ALA A 244 40.04 -10.46 13.75
C ALA A 244 40.95 -11.69 13.98
N PRO A 245 40.85 -12.75 13.16
CA PRO A 245 41.81 -13.86 13.20
C PRO A 245 43.21 -13.37 12.82
N SER A 246 44.25 -14.11 13.20
CA SER A 246 45.65 -13.71 13.06
C SER A 246 46.14 -13.43 11.63
N ASN A 247 45.34 -13.71 10.60
CA ASN A 247 45.63 -13.47 9.17
C ASN A 247 44.35 -13.10 8.37
N GLY A 248 43.35 -12.43 8.96
CA GLY A 248 42.13 -12.09 8.22
C GLY A 248 41.27 -11.03 8.91
N SER A 249 40.36 -10.42 8.15
CA SER A 249 39.44 -9.41 8.66
C SER A 249 38.13 -10.02 9.17
N THR A 250 37.45 -9.30 10.06
CA THR A 250 36.06 -9.57 10.42
C THR A 250 35.26 -8.30 10.38
N ASN A 251 34.05 -8.36 9.85
CA ASN A 251 33.17 -7.21 9.79
C ASN A 251 31.68 -7.56 9.98
N GLU A 252 30.92 -6.53 10.30
CA GLU A 252 29.47 -6.53 10.32
C GLU A 252 28.98 -5.37 9.46
N LEU A 253 27.83 -5.59 8.83
CA LEU A 253 27.21 -4.63 7.92
C LEU A 253 25.75 -4.49 8.28
N ILE A 254 25.26 -3.26 8.27
CA ILE A 254 23.84 -3.01 8.08
C ILE A 254 23.61 -2.17 6.84
N TYR A 255 22.48 -2.37 6.17
CA TYR A 255 22.14 -1.58 5.00
C TYR A 255 20.64 -1.31 4.90
N GLN A 256 20.32 -0.25 4.17
CA GLN A 256 18.97 0.13 3.82
C GLN A 256 18.91 0.50 2.33
N ARG A 257 17.79 0.16 1.69
CA ARG A 257 17.53 0.58 0.31
C ARG A 257 17.11 2.04 0.28
N ILE A 258 17.78 2.83 -0.56
CA ILE A 258 17.52 4.25 -0.79
C ILE A 258 17.24 4.53 -2.27
N TYR A 259 16.69 5.69 -2.60
CA TYR A 259 16.44 6.10 -3.99
C TYR A 259 17.21 7.37 -4.33
N VAL A 260 17.91 7.38 -5.47
CA VAL A 260 18.70 8.52 -5.95
C VAL A 260 18.31 8.91 -7.38
N GLN A 261 18.69 10.11 -7.79
CA GLN A 261 18.36 10.67 -9.09
C GLN A 261 19.58 11.21 -9.82
N ALA A 262 19.69 10.91 -11.11
CA ALA A 262 20.75 11.43 -11.96
C ALA A 262 20.82 12.97 -11.93
N GLY A 263 22.03 13.50 -11.83
CA GLY A 263 22.31 14.94 -11.77
C GLY A 263 22.07 15.59 -10.41
N LYS A 264 21.68 14.83 -9.37
CA LYS A 264 21.48 15.35 -8.02
C LYS A 264 22.67 15.07 -7.10
N ARG A 265 22.82 15.95 -6.10
CA ARG A 265 23.82 15.84 -5.03
C ARG A 265 23.11 15.45 -3.73
N TYR A 266 23.74 14.59 -2.97
CA TYR A 266 23.23 14.08 -1.71
C TYR A 266 24.30 14.25 -0.63
N GLN A 267 23.90 14.59 0.58
CA GLN A 267 24.76 14.62 1.75
C GLN A 267 24.39 13.48 2.68
N PHE A 268 25.36 12.62 2.96
CA PHE A 268 25.33 11.70 4.08
C PHE A 268 25.88 12.39 5.33
N SER A 269 25.23 12.19 6.47
CA SER A 269 25.70 12.63 7.78
C SER A 269 25.48 11.55 8.84
N ALA A 270 26.42 11.41 9.78
CA ALA A 270 26.35 10.49 10.93
C ALA A 270 27.16 11.02 12.12
N GLN A 271 26.82 10.60 13.34
CA GLN A 271 27.66 10.73 14.53
C GLN A 271 28.24 9.37 14.90
N VAL A 272 29.56 9.27 15.02
CA VAL A 272 30.25 8.00 15.27
C VAL A 272 31.12 8.10 16.51
N LYS A 273 31.03 7.08 17.38
CA LYS A 273 31.96 6.83 18.49
C LYS A 273 32.88 5.67 18.11
N LEU A 274 34.18 5.91 18.20
CA LEU A 274 35.20 4.88 17.96
C LEU A 274 35.47 4.08 19.25
N PRO A 275 35.82 2.79 19.14
CA PRO A 275 36.16 1.97 20.30
C PRO A 275 37.49 2.42 20.93
N ALA A 276 37.59 2.29 22.26
CA ALA A 276 38.81 2.61 22.98
C ALA A 276 39.84 1.47 22.84
N GLY A 277 40.85 1.63 21.97
CA GLY A 277 41.86 0.58 21.77
C GLY A 277 42.94 0.93 20.74
N GLY A 278 44.10 0.28 20.85
CA GLY A 278 45.26 0.48 19.97
C GLY A 278 45.34 -0.48 18.76
N SER A 279 44.24 -1.12 18.38
CA SER A 279 44.19 -2.09 17.27
C SER A 279 43.67 -1.46 15.97
N GLN A 280 43.95 -2.10 14.84
CA GLN A 280 43.53 -1.66 13.50
C GLN A 280 42.06 -1.99 13.23
N CYS A 281 41.18 -1.04 13.53
CA CYS A 281 39.74 -1.16 13.31
C CYS A 281 39.23 -0.09 12.37
N TYR A 282 38.06 -0.32 11.79
CA TYR A 282 37.52 0.53 10.75
C TYR A 282 36.00 0.61 10.80
N MET A 283 35.48 1.72 10.29
CA MET A 283 34.08 1.90 9.95
C MET A 283 33.98 2.56 8.58
N GLN A 284 33.15 2.03 7.70
CA GLN A 284 33.05 2.47 6.32
C GLN A 284 31.58 2.61 5.90
N PHE A 285 31.31 3.56 5.01
CA PHE A 285 29.99 3.84 4.48
C PHE A 285 30.02 3.76 2.95
N TYR A 286 29.04 3.06 2.38
CA TYR A 286 29.04 2.71 0.97
C TYR A 286 27.69 2.87 0.34
N LEU A 287 27.75 3.09 -0.96
CA LEU A 287 26.61 3.01 -1.85
C LEU A 287 26.84 1.89 -2.86
N SER A 288 25.86 0.99 -2.99
CA SER A 288 25.91 -0.11 -3.96
C SER A 288 24.61 -0.22 -4.74
N ASN A 289 24.71 -0.71 -5.97
CA ASN A 289 23.56 -1.16 -6.76
C ASN A 289 23.18 -2.63 -6.49
N ASP A 290 24.04 -3.39 -5.83
CA ASP A 290 23.83 -4.79 -5.47
C ASP A 290 24.15 -5.00 -3.98
N PRO A 291 23.22 -5.52 -3.15
CA PRO A 291 23.43 -5.82 -1.72
C PRO A 291 24.35 -7.02 -1.46
N ASN A 292 24.86 -7.71 -2.50
CA ASN A 292 25.70 -8.91 -2.37
C ASN A 292 27.21 -8.70 -2.70
N THR A 293 27.60 -7.55 -3.24
CA THR A 293 29.01 -7.19 -3.56
C THR A 293 29.82 -6.68 -2.36
N TRP A 294 29.43 -6.99 -1.11
CA TRP A 294 29.89 -6.30 0.10
C TRP A 294 30.98 -7.06 0.85
N ASN A 295 31.54 -8.09 0.22
CA ASN A 295 32.54 -8.92 0.84
C ASN A 295 33.93 -8.61 0.27
N GLU A 296 34.75 -7.96 1.11
CA GLU A 296 36.19 -7.80 0.87
C GLU A 296 36.88 -9.16 0.59
N ASN A 297 36.34 -10.27 1.12
CA ASN A 297 36.84 -11.64 0.90
C ASN A 297 36.33 -12.33 -0.38
N ASN A 298 35.38 -11.76 -1.14
CA ASN A 298 34.91 -12.35 -2.40
C ASN A 298 35.61 -11.76 -3.65
N GLY A 299 36.59 -10.88 -3.48
CA GLY A 299 37.32 -10.28 -4.62
C GLY A 299 36.46 -9.40 -5.54
N GLN A 300 35.26 -9.03 -5.11
CA GLN A 300 34.38 -8.07 -5.77
C GLN A 300 34.31 -6.84 -4.87
N SER A 301 34.96 -5.74 -5.27
CA SER A 301 34.91 -4.50 -4.49
C SER A 301 33.50 -3.92 -4.49
N PRO A 302 33.01 -3.37 -3.35
CA PRO A 302 31.78 -2.59 -3.35
C PRO A 302 31.91 -1.47 -4.38
N THR A 303 30.87 -1.30 -5.22
CA THR A 303 31.00 -0.50 -6.44
C THR A 303 31.38 0.95 -6.19
N GLN A 304 31.05 1.55 -5.02
CA GLN A 304 31.42 2.93 -4.65
C GLN A 304 31.58 3.11 -3.12
N LEU A 305 32.81 2.96 -2.59
CA LEU A 305 33.20 3.47 -1.27
C LEU A 305 33.18 5.01 -1.32
N PHE A 306 32.35 5.64 -0.50
CA PHE A 306 32.27 7.11 -0.45
C PHE A 306 32.63 7.70 0.93
N MET A 307 32.95 6.86 1.92
CA MET A 307 33.46 7.31 3.23
C MET A 307 34.08 6.16 4.03
N SER A 308 35.23 6.40 4.67
CA SER A 308 35.92 5.43 5.52
C SER A 308 36.59 6.09 6.71
N PHE A 309 36.58 5.42 7.86
CA PHE A 309 37.30 5.75 9.07
C PHE A 309 38.16 4.55 9.46
N ASN A 310 39.43 4.79 9.79
CA ASN A 310 40.31 3.78 10.34
C ASN A 310 40.95 4.32 11.63
N THR A 311 41.19 3.43 12.59
CA THR A 311 41.84 3.76 13.88
C THR A 311 43.37 3.59 13.83
N TRP A 312 43.99 3.34 12.68
CA TRP A 312 45.43 3.06 12.61
C TRP A 312 46.30 4.31 12.76
N HIS A 313 47.26 4.22 13.68
CA HIS A 313 48.42 5.08 13.77
C HIS A 313 49.65 4.26 14.24
N GLY A 314 50.84 4.62 13.74
CA GLY A 314 52.09 4.25 14.43
C GLY A 314 52.13 4.85 15.85
N TRP A 315 53.10 4.44 16.66
CA TRP A 315 53.20 4.73 18.09
C TRP A 315 52.90 6.20 18.48
N GLY A 316 51.71 6.43 19.04
CA GLY A 316 51.36 7.65 19.78
C GLY A 316 50.31 8.55 19.11
N GLY A 317 49.04 8.42 19.52
CA GLY A 317 47.97 9.39 19.24
C GLY A 317 46.87 8.88 18.32
N TYR A 318 45.65 9.40 18.46
CA TYR A 318 44.50 9.10 17.59
C TYR A 318 44.61 9.91 16.28
N SER A 319 44.56 9.25 15.12
CA SER A 319 44.16 9.91 13.87
C SER A 319 43.13 9.08 13.15
N GLY A 320 41.98 9.69 12.86
CA GLY A 320 41.09 9.18 11.84
C GLY A 320 41.69 9.44 10.47
N SER A 321 41.87 8.40 9.66
CA SER A 321 41.87 8.59 8.21
C SER A 321 40.48 9.10 7.81
N GLY A 322 40.40 10.30 7.22
CA GLY A 322 39.14 10.98 6.91
C GLY A 322 38.31 10.36 5.77
N PRO A 323 37.11 10.90 5.52
CA PRO A 323 36.17 10.44 4.49
C PRO A 323 36.76 10.55 3.06
N THR A 324 36.52 9.53 2.22
CA THR A 324 36.85 9.54 0.78
C THR A 324 35.63 9.96 -0.03
N VAL A 325 35.44 11.26 -0.32
CA VAL A 325 34.34 11.69 -1.21
C VAL A 325 34.56 11.12 -2.61
N ALA A 326 33.59 10.37 -3.11
CA ALA A 326 33.58 9.89 -4.49
C ALA A 326 33.14 11.02 -5.43
N CYS A 327 34.10 11.59 -6.16
CA CYS A 327 33.84 12.35 -7.38
C CYS A 327 34.15 11.44 -8.56
N GLU A 328 33.18 11.23 -9.45
CA GLU A 328 33.33 10.64 -10.79
C GLU A 328 34.37 9.51 -10.94
N GLY A 329 34.12 8.32 -10.38
CA GLY A 329 34.89 7.12 -10.73
C GLY A 329 36.43 7.19 -10.58
N SER A 330 37.00 8.22 -9.93
CA SER A 330 38.44 8.36 -9.71
C SER A 330 38.72 9.26 -8.50
N VAL A 331 39.44 8.68 -7.53
CA VAL A 331 39.82 9.30 -6.26
C VAL A 331 40.92 10.33 -6.50
N THR A 332 40.61 11.62 -6.35
CA THR A 332 41.62 12.68 -6.25
C THR A 332 41.22 13.74 -5.20
N GLN A 333 41.66 13.47 -3.96
CA GLN A 333 42.15 14.39 -2.91
C GLN A 333 41.20 15.45 -2.23
N LEU A 334 40.78 15.09 -1.01
CA LEU A 334 40.71 15.79 0.32
C LEU A 334 40.36 17.28 0.51
N VAL A 335 39.54 17.55 1.57
CA VAL A 335 39.76 18.62 2.57
C VAL A 335 39.28 18.16 3.97
N HIS A 336 40.13 18.35 5.01
CA HIS A 336 39.82 18.22 6.44
C HIS A 336 39.50 19.58 7.07
N GLN A 337 38.72 19.58 8.16
CA GLN A 337 39.07 20.35 9.37
C GLN A 337 38.70 19.54 10.62
N PHE A 338 39.72 19.25 11.44
CA PHE A 338 39.67 18.41 12.65
C PHE A 338 39.11 19.15 13.87
N GLY A 339 38.59 18.39 14.85
CA GLY A 339 38.30 18.79 16.25
C GLY A 339 36.96 18.22 16.72
N ASN A 340 36.87 17.27 17.65
CA ASN A 340 37.53 17.28 18.95
C ASN A 340 38.25 15.97 19.27
N TYR A 341 39.45 16.09 19.84
CA TYR A 341 40.13 15.01 20.52
C TYR A 341 39.28 14.56 21.72
N GLY A 342 38.46 13.55 21.48
CA GLY A 342 37.53 12.87 22.37
C GLY A 342 36.94 11.66 21.63
N PRO A 343 36.20 10.75 22.28
CA PRO A 343 35.72 9.51 21.64
C PRO A 343 34.69 9.71 20.50
N TYR A 344 34.34 10.95 20.13
CA TYR A 344 33.17 11.30 19.30
C TYR A 344 33.55 12.12 18.04
N ALA A 345 33.05 11.73 16.87
CA ALA A 345 33.28 12.45 15.60
C ALA A 345 32.00 12.57 14.75
N ALA A 346 31.67 13.81 14.36
CA ALA A 346 30.65 14.10 13.35
C ALA A 346 31.22 13.83 11.95
N SER A 347 30.46 13.14 11.11
CA SER A 347 30.90 12.60 9.83
C SER A 347 29.97 13.03 8.71
N ASN A 348 30.49 13.70 7.67
CA ASN A 348 29.70 14.17 6.52
C ASN A 348 30.36 13.78 5.19
N GLY A 349 29.57 13.41 4.19
CA GLY A 349 30.05 13.04 2.85
C GLY A 349 29.06 13.42 1.76
N ILE A 350 29.57 13.77 0.57
CA ILE A 350 28.73 14.15 -0.57
C ILE A 350 28.77 13.07 -1.64
N TYR A 351 27.60 12.71 -2.16
CA TYR A 351 27.42 11.83 -3.31
C TYR A 351 26.77 12.59 -4.46
N THR A 352 27.33 12.49 -5.67
CA THR A 352 26.69 13.02 -6.88
C THR A 352 26.22 11.85 -7.73
N SER A 353 24.91 11.74 -7.96
CA SER A 353 24.37 10.61 -8.70
C SER A 353 24.44 10.85 -10.20
N SER A 354 24.93 9.87 -10.95
CA SER A 354 24.88 9.84 -12.42
C SER A 354 23.73 8.99 -12.96
N THR A 355 23.02 8.28 -12.09
CA THR A 355 21.94 7.35 -12.45
C THR A 355 20.69 7.61 -11.61
N THR A 356 19.53 7.30 -12.17
CA THR A 356 18.27 7.33 -11.40
C THR A 356 17.88 5.90 -11.07
N GLY A 357 17.60 5.62 -9.80
CA GLY A 357 17.18 4.29 -9.38
C GLY A 357 17.40 4.00 -7.91
N PHE A 358 17.12 2.76 -7.55
CA PHE A 358 17.38 2.24 -6.21
C PHE A 358 18.86 1.90 -6.03
N MET A 359 19.35 2.25 -4.85
CA MET A 359 20.68 1.89 -4.36
C MET A 359 20.56 1.43 -2.91
N TYR A 360 21.66 0.92 -2.37
CA TYR A 360 21.76 0.47 -1.00
C TYR A 360 22.80 1.31 -0.30
N LEU A 361 22.39 1.99 0.77
CA LEU A 361 23.28 2.66 1.70
C LEU A 361 23.64 1.68 2.80
N GLY A 362 24.92 1.38 2.96
CA GLY A 362 25.40 0.48 3.99
C GLY A 362 26.45 1.10 4.90
N MET A 363 26.47 0.60 6.14
CA MET A 363 27.41 0.95 7.20
C MET A 363 28.08 -0.32 7.66
N GLN A 364 29.39 -0.35 7.55
CA GLN A 364 30.21 -1.51 7.85
C GLN A 364 31.20 -1.16 8.95
N ALA A 365 31.35 -2.03 9.95
CA ALA A 365 32.36 -1.89 10.98
C ALA A 365 33.15 -3.20 11.10
N GLY A 366 34.43 -3.10 11.42
CA GLY A 366 35.28 -4.28 11.51
C GLY A 366 36.67 -4.04 12.09
N SER A 367 37.45 -5.13 12.10
CA SER A 367 38.85 -5.16 12.49
C SER A 367 39.68 -5.86 11.41
N TRP A 368 40.83 -5.28 11.06
CA TRP A 368 41.80 -5.87 10.13
C TRP A 368 42.70 -6.87 10.83
N GLU A 369 43.20 -6.50 12.01
CA GLU A 369 44.08 -7.32 12.84
C GLU A 369 43.79 -7.06 14.33
N GLY A 370 43.71 -8.14 15.11
CA GLY A 370 43.52 -8.05 16.56
C GLY A 370 42.12 -7.63 17.00
N ARG A 371 42.03 -7.09 18.21
CA ARG A 371 40.76 -6.82 18.91
C ARG A 371 40.50 -5.32 19.03
N SER A 372 39.29 -4.86 18.69
CA SER A 372 38.94 -3.44 18.64
C SER A 372 38.99 -2.67 19.96
N GLY A 373 39.10 -3.36 21.10
CA GLY A 373 39.12 -2.72 22.42
C GLY A 373 37.74 -2.24 22.90
N GLY A 374 36.70 -2.33 22.05
CA GLY A 374 35.32 -1.98 22.38
C GLY A 374 34.40 -2.01 21.16
N SER A 375 33.16 -1.57 21.35
CA SER A 375 32.13 -1.45 20.32
C SER A 375 32.21 -0.11 19.57
N PHE A 376 31.75 -0.07 18.32
CA PHE A 376 31.46 1.19 17.64
C PHE A 376 30.02 1.60 17.93
N LEU A 377 29.79 2.90 18.15
CA LEU A 377 28.44 3.44 18.27
C LEU A 377 28.15 4.41 17.12
N VAL A 378 26.96 4.31 16.54
CA VAL A 378 26.49 5.21 15.49
C VAL A 378 25.13 5.80 15.88
N ASP A 379 24.98 7.10 15.67
CA ASP A 379 23.74 7.86 15.95
C ASP A 379 23.53 8.93 14.87
N SER A 380 22.30 9.45 14.75
CA SER A 380 21.92 10.62 13.96
C SER A 380 22.31 10.50 12.48
N VAL A 381 21.97 9.37 11.86
CA VAL A 381 22.27 9.09 10.45
C VAL A 381 21.23 9.72 9.54
N SER A 382 21.69 10.43 8.51
CA SER A 382 20.83 11.00 7.48
C SER A 382 21.47 10.93 6.09
N PHE A 383 20.63 10.84 5.06
CA PHE A 383 21.02 10.98 3.66
C PHE A 383 19.97 11.85 2.99
N VAL A 384 20.36 13.09 2.70
CA VAL A 384 19.47 14.14 2.23
C VAL A 384 19.93 14.65 0.88
N GLN A 385 18.98 14.96 0.00
CA GLN A 385 19.31 15.65 -1.23
C GLN A 385 19.67 17.11 -0.93
N LEU A 386 20.77 17.59 -1.51
CA LEU A 386 21.16 19.00 -1.47
C LEU A 386 20.43 19.81 -2.54
N PRO A 387 20.27 21.14 -2.33
CA PRO A 387 19.63 22.04 -3.28
C PRO A 387 20.20 22.00 -4.71
#